data_AF-A0A7V5YHI5-F1
#
_entry.id   AF-A0A7V5YHI5-F1
#
_cell.length_a   1.000
_cell.length_b   1.000
_cell.length_c   1.000
_cell.angle_alpha   90.00
_cell.angle_beta   90.00
_cell.angle_gamma   90.00
#
_symmetry.space_group_name_H-M   'P 1'
#
loop_
_entity.id
_entity.type
_entity.pdbx_description
1 polymer ?
#
loop_
_entity_poly.entity_id
_entity_poly.type
_entity_poly.pdbx_seq_one_letter_code
_entity_poly.pdbx_strand_id
1 'polypeptide(L)'
;MPAIVFRKEAMMSERVHSDDNLSCEVRVEEYLDIKEMIDEFGQPAYPAVRKYYFSCGYESGYDLLLALLKEGAISRERIVEDPPGSLLLLLQEFFTRRGGNQPVFERDNDTVYFKTENNVYCPSPIAQKQTGVQHRDVCAIHKRAFMEGVAKVLEEFVPGVEIQYSNMSSRTTDPQADCVEAFHVVYPW
;
A
#
# COMPACT_ATOMS: atom_id res chain seq x y z
N MET A 1 -37.64 -14.93 20.91
CA MET A 1 -37.29 -14.06 19.76
C MET A 1 -35.78 -14.12 19.58
N PRO A 2 -35.24 -14.64 18.47
CA PRO A 2 -33.80 -14.65 18.26
C PRO A 2 -33.35 -13.25 17.84
N ALA A 3 -32.29 -12.75 18.46
CA ALA A 3 -31.66 -11.49 18.12
C ALA A 3 -31.01 -11.61 16.74
N ILE A 4 -31.42 -10.76 15.81
CA ILE A 4 -30.78 -10.61 14.50
C ILE A 4 -29.44 -9.92 14.74
N VAL A 5 -28.36 -10.68 14.63
CA VAL A 5 -26.99 -10.15 14.61
C VAL A 5 -26.77 -9.54 13.23
N PHE A 6 -26.96 -8.23 13.11
CA PHE A 6 -26.47 -7.49 11.97
C PHE A 6 -24.94 -7.46 12.04
N ARG A 7 -24.27 -8.39 11.34
CA ARG A 7 -22.88 -8.19 10.91
C ARG A 7 -22.90 -7.02 9.94
N LYS A 8 -22.69 -5.82 10.45
CA LYS A 8 -22.33 -4.67 9.64
C LYS A 8 -20.87 -4.91 9.25
N GLU A 9 -20.64 -5.43 8.05
CA GLU A 9 -19.31 -5.49 7.46
C GLU A 9 -18.67 -4.11 7.65
N ALA A 10 -17.44 -4.09 8.14
CA ALA A 10 -16.67 -2.86 8.22
C ALA A 10 -16.44 -2.40 6.77
N MET A 11 -17.33 -1.56 6.24
CA MET A 11 -17.17 -0.93 4.94
C MET A 11 -15.90 -0.10 5.00
N MET A 12 -14.91 -0.48 4.19
CA MET A 12 -13.80 0.41 3.84
C MET A 12 -14.39 1.65 3.14
N SER A 13 -13.70 2.79 3.17
CA SER A 13 -14.19 3.99 2.49
C SER A 13 -14.55 3.69 1.02
N GLU A 14 -15.60 4.34 0.49
CA GLU A 14 -16.09 4.08 -0.89
C GLU A 14 -14.98 4.19 -1.95
N ARG A 15 -13.93 4.97 -1.68
CA ARG A 15 -12.75 5.10 -2.54
C ARG A 15 -11.87 3.84 -2.59
N VAL A 16 -11.78 3.08 -1.50
CA VAL A 16 -11.06 1.80 -1.47
C VAL A 16 -11.89 0.71 -2.16
N HIS A 17 -13.23 0.79 -2.07
CA HIS A 17 -14.13 -0.09 -2.81
C HIS A 17 -14.16 0.18 -4.33
N SER A 18 -14.02 1.44 -4.76
CA SER A 18 -13.93 1.81 -6.18
C SER A 18 -12.57 1.53 -6.81
N ASP A 19 -11.59 1.10 -6.01
CA ASP A 19 -10.24 0.82 -6.45
C ASP A 19 -10.13 -0.60 -7.03
N ASP A 20 -10.98 -0.89 -8.02
CA ASP A 20 -10.91 -2.10 -8.84
C ASP A 20 -9.63 -2.03 -9.69
N ASN A 21 -8.54 -2.38 -9.04
CA ASN A 21 -7.13 -2.18 -9.39
C ASN A 21 -6.67 -2.66 -10.75
N LEU A 22 -7.54 -3.32 -11.50
CA LEU A 22 -7.23 -3.98 -12.74
C LEU A 22 -7.60 -3.13 -13.96
N SER A 23 -8.46 -2.11 -13.82
CA SER A 23 -8.79 -1.27 -14.97
C SER A 23 -7.62 -0.34 -15.30
N CYS A 24 -7.20 -0.37 -16.57
CA CYS A 24 -6.17 0.53 -17.03
C CYS A 24 -6.67 1.98 -17.01
N GLU A 25 -7.97 2.21 -17.19
CA GLU A 25 -8.56 3.56 -17.26
C GLU A 25 -8.40 4.33 -15.94
N VAL A 26 -8.73 3.72 -14.80
CA VAL A 26 -8.60 4.38 -13.48
C VAL A 26 -7.16 4.77 -13.20
N ARG A 27 -6.21 3.92 -13.61
CA ARG A 27 -4.77 4.19 -13.43
C ARG A 27 -4.28 5.31 -14.32
N VAL A 28 -4.84 5.45 -15.52
CA VAL A 28 -4.51 6.56 -16.42
C VAL A 28 -5.03 7.87 -15.85
N GLU A 29 -6.25 7.90 -15.30
CA GLU A 29 -6.81 9.10 -14.66
C GLU A 29 -5.96 9.57 -13.49
N GLU A 30 -5.61 8.69 -12.54
CA GLU A 30 -4.73 9.05 -11.42
C GLU A 30 -3.37 9.61 -11.88
N TYR A 31 -2.84 9.11 -13.01
CA TYR A 31 -1.55 9.58 -13.52
C TYR A 31 -1.67 10.91 -14.27
N LEU A 32 -2.84 11.19 -14.87
CA LEU A 32 -3.16 12.50 -15.42
C LEU A 32 -3.27 13.53 -14.29
N ASP A 33 -3.87 13.19 -13.15
CA ASP A 33 -3.92 14.09 -11.99
C ASP A 33 -2.51 14.42 -11.47
N ILE A 34 -1.64 13.41 -11.34
CA ILE A 34 -0.23 13.61 -10.96
C ILE A 34 0.46 14.53 -11.97
N LYS A 35 0.25 14.27 -13.26
CA LYS A 35 0.84 15.08 -14.34
C LYS A 35 0.39 16.52 -14.27
N GLU A 36 -0.91 16.77 -14.11
CA GLU A 36 -1.47 18.11 -14.07
C GLU A 36 -0.87 18.92 -12.93
N MET A 37 -0.72 18.30 -11.75
CA MET A 37 -0.04 18.93 -10.61
C MET A 37 1.42 19.27 -10.92
N ILE A 38 2.15 18.37 -11.59
CA ILE A 38 3.57 18.58 -11.94
C ILE A 38 3.72 19.63 -13.05
N ASP A 39 2.86 19.63 -14.05
CA ASP A 39 2.89 20.58 -15.16
C ASP A 39 2.58 22.00 -14.67
N GLU A 40 1.61 22.15 -13.76
CA GLU A 40 1.19 23.44 -13.21
C GLU A 40 2.19 23.99 -12.18
N PHE A 41 2.62 23.16 -11.23
CA PHE A 41 3.40 23.62 -10.08
C PHE A 41 4.88 23.25 -10.11
N GLY A 42 5.32 22.40 -11.05
CA GLY A 42 6.71 21.98 -11.19
C GLY A 42 7.23 21.16 -10.00
N GLN A 43 8.49 21.39 -9.62
CA GLN A 43 9.19 20.62 -8.56
C GLN A 43 8.46 20.56 -7.21
N PRO A 44 7.83 21.64 -6.71
CA PRO A 44 7.00 21.60 -5.50
C PRO A 44 5.86 20.57 -5.50
N ALA A 45 5.33 20.18 -6.67
CA ALA A 45 4.24 19.20 -6.76
C ALA A 45 4.66 17.82 -6.26
N TYR A 46 5.90 17.39 -6.56
CA TYR A 46 6.39 16.05 -6.24
C TYR A 46 6.22 15.66 -4.76
N PRO A 47 6.73 16.43 -3.77
CA PRO A 47 6.54 16.10 -2.37
C PRO A 47 5.07 16.24 -1.92
N ALA A 48 4.31 17.17 -2.49
CA ALA A 48 2.90 17.37 -2.15
C ALA A 48 2.04 16.18 -2.57
N VAL A 49 2.20 15.72 -3.81
CA VAL A 49 1.48 14.56 -4.37
C VAL A 49 1.91 13.28 -3.64
N ARG A 50 3.20 13.11 -3.32
CA ARG A 50 3.66 11.96 -2.52
C ARG A 50 3.00 11.95 -1.13
N LYS A 51 2.91 13.12 -0.48
CA LYS A 51 2.25 13.25 0.82
C LYS A 51 0.76 12.92 0.72
N TYR A 52 0.10 13.34 -0.36
CA TYR A 52 -1.30 13.00 -0.61
C TYR A 52 -1.51 11.47 -0.68
N TYR A 53 -0.79 10.75 -1.54
CA TYR A 53 -0.95 9.30 -1.65
C TYR A 53 -0.53 8.55 -0.38
N PHE A 54 0.48 9.06 0.34
CA PHE A 54 0.80 8.57 1.67
C PHE A 54 -0.39 8.68 2.62
N SER A 55 -1.05 9.84 2.67
CA SER A 55 -2.25 10.03 3.50
C SER A 55 -3.40 9.12 3.08
N CYS A 56 -3.61 8.90 1.78
CA CYS A 56 -4.61 7.93 1.31
C CYS A 56 -4.29 6.49 1.76
N GLY A 57 -3.02 6.10 1.70
CA GLY A 57 -2.54 4.83 2.22
C GLY A 57 -2.76 4.70 3.73
N TYR A 58 -2.44 5.75 4.48
CA TYR A 58 -2.65 5.81 5.92
C TYR A 58 -4.12 5.65 6.31
N GLU A 59 -5.03 6.39 5.65
CA GLU A 59 -6.47 6.26 5.85
C GLU A 59 -6.93 4.82 5.61
N SER A 60 -6.50 4.23 4.49
CA SER A 60 -6.85 2.84 4.13
C SER A 60 -6.31 1.83 5.15
N GLY A 61 -5.08 2.01 5.61
CA GLY A 61 -4.46 1.16 6.63
C GLY A 61 -5.16 1.29 7.98
N TYR A 62 -5.60 2.50 8.36
CA TYR A 62 -6.35 2.76 9.59
C TYR A 62 -7.70 2.04 9.57
N ASP A 63 -8.45 2.19 8.49
CA ASP A 63 -9.75 1.53 8.31
C ASP A 63 -9.60 0.00 8.36
N LEU A 64 -8.57 -0.52 7.69
CA LEU A 64 -8.27 -1.95 7.71
C LEU A 64 -7.88 -2.44 9.10
N LEU A 65 -6.99 -1.74 9.79
CA LEU A 65 -6.58 -2.10 11.14
C LEU A 65 -7.78 -2.14 12.09
N LEU A 66 -8.68 -1.15 11.99
CA LEU A 66 -9.92 -1.11 12.76
C LEU A 66 -10.85 -2.27 12.42
N ALA A 67 -10.95 -2.66 11.15
CA ALA A 67 -11.72 -3.85 10.74
C ALA A 67 -11.13 -5.13 11.35
N LEU A 68 -9.82 -5.34 11.23
CA LEU A 68 -9.12 -6.49 11.79
C LEU A 68 -9.23 -6.56 13.32
N LEU A 69 -9.23 -5.41 14.01
CA LEU A 69 -9.49 -5.33 15.45
C LEU A 69 -10.90 -5.79 15.80
N LYS A 70 -11.92 -5.34 15.06
CA LYS A 70 -13.32 -5.77 15.27
C LYS A 70 -13.53 -7.26 15.00
N GLU A 71 -12.77 -7.81 14.07
CA GLU A 71 -12.79 -9.24 13.73
C GLU A 71 -11.99 -10.10 14.72
N GLY A 72 -11.18 -9.49 15.59
CA GLY A 72 -10.29 -10.19 16.51
C GLY A 72 -9.07 -10.82 15.82
N ALA A 73 -8.77 -10.44 14.57
CA ALA A 73 -7.63 -10.95 13.81
C ALA A 73 -6.30 -10.34 14.28
N ILE A 74 -6.34 -9.10 14.79
CA ILE A 74 -5.20 -8.37 15.32
C ILE A 74 -5.55 -7.77 16.69
N SER A 75 -4.54 -7.56 17.54
CA SER A 75 -4.64 -6.86 18.82
C SER A 75 -3.34 -6.12 19.11
N ARG A 76 -3.36 -5.22 20.10
CA ARG A 76 -2.13 -4.54 20.54
C ARG A 76 -1.08 -5.54 21.02
N GLU A 77 -1.49 -6.52 21.81
CA GLU A 77 -0.62 -7.56 22.36
C GLU A 77 0.07 -8.34 21.25
N ARG A 78 -0.70 -8.74 20.22
CA ARG A 78 -0.15 -9.41 19.04
C ARG A 78 0.88 -8.55 18.31
N ILE A 79 0.61 -7.25 18.14
CA ILE A 79 1.53 -6.34 17.46
C ILE A 79 2.82 -6.19 18.26
N VAL A 80 2.75 -6.14 19.59
CA VAL A 80 3.93 -6.09 20.45
C VAL A 80 4.70 -7.42 20.39
N GLU A 81 4.04 -8.56 20.49
CA GLU A 81 4.71 -9.87 20.48
C GLU A 81 5.36 -10.20 19.13
N ASP A 82 4.75 -9.76 18.02
CA ASP A 82 5.24 -10.00 16.66
C ASP A 82 4.93 -8.84 15.70
N PRO A 83 5.69 -7.73 15.76
CA PRO A 83 5.48 -6.58 14.88
C PRO A 83 5.60 -6.92 13.38
N PRO A 84 6.65 -7.66 12.91
CA PRO A 84 6.76 -8.03 11.50
C PRO A 84 5.62 -8.94 11.03
N GLY A 85 5.20 -9.91 11.86
CA GLY A 85 4.05 -10.76 11.52
C GLY A 85 2.73 -10.00 11.46
N SER A 86 2.58 -8.97 12.30
CA SER A 86 1.40 -8.10 12.29
C SER A 86 1.37 -7.18 11.07
N LEU A 87 2.53 -6.68 10.63
CA LEU A 87 2.66 -5.96 9.36
C LEU A 87 2.36 -6.87 8.17
N LEU A 88 2.91 -8.08 8.15
CA LEU A 88 2.62 -9.07 7.12
C LEU A 88 1.11 -9.33 7.00
N LEU A 89 0.42 -9.55 8.12
CA LEU A 89 -1.03 -9.74 8.16
C LEU A 89 -1.77 -8.53 7.59
N LEU A 90 -1.44 -7.32 8.03
CA LEU A 90 -2.08 -6.09 7.56
C LEU A 90 -1.96 -5.94 6.04
N LEU A 91 -0.76 -6.16 5.50
CA LEU A 91 -0.51 -6.07 4.05
C LEU A 91 -1.22 -7.18 3.28
N GLN A 92 -1.21 -8.42 3.76
CA GLN A 92 -1.94 -9.53 3.12
C GLN A 92 -3.45 -9.29 3.07
N GLU A 93 -4.02 -8.82 4.18
CA GLU A 93 -5.45 -8.50 4.28
C GLU A 93 -5.83 -7.32 3.38
N PHE A 94 -4.95 -6.33 3.24
CA PHE A 94 -5.16 -5.22 2.31
C PHE A 94 -5.35 -5.72 0.87
N PHE A 95 -4.43 -6.55 0.37
CA PHE A 95 -4.52 -7.06 -1.01
C PHE A 95 -5.63 -8.10 -1.18
N THR A 96 -5.94 -8.88 -0.14
CA THR A 96 -7.03 -9.86 -0.17
C THR A 96 -8.38 -9.16 -0.30
N ARG A 97 -8.62 -8.09 0.47
CA ARG A 97 -9.89 -7.33 0.44
C ARG A 97 -10.02 -6.44 -0.79
N ARG A 98 -8.92 -5.80 -1.20
CA ARG A 98 -8.89 -4.95 -2.40
C ARG A 98 -9.02 -5.75 -3.70
N GLY A 99 -8.53 -6.99 -3.72
CA GLY A 99 -8.45 -7.79 -4.93
C GLY A 99 -7.39 -7.30 -5.93
N GLY A 100 -7.41 -7.87 -7.13
CA GLY A 100 -6.45 -7.58 -8.20
C GLY A 100 -5.15 -8.39 -8.09
N ASN A 101 -4.04 -7.82 -8.60
CA ASN A 101 -2.73 -8.47 -8.59
C ASN A 101 -2.27 -8.73 -7.15
N GLN A 102 -2.21 -10.01 -6.78
CA GLN A 102 -1.74 -10.45 -5.48
C GLN A 102 -0.20 -10.56 -5.51
N PRO A 103 0.52 -9.70 -4.77
CA PRO A 103 1.96 -9.90 -4.59
C PRO A 103 2.22 -11.18 -3.79
N VAL A 104 3.41 -11.73 -3.94
CA VAL A 104 3.92 -12.72 -3.01
C VAL A 104 4.46 -11.98 -1.79
N PHE A 105 3.98 -12.39 -0.62
CA PHE A 105 4.44 -11.86 0.66
C PHE A 105 5.30 -12.88 1.37
N GLU A 106 6.48 -12.45 1.78
CA GLU A 106 7.43 -13.27 2.54
C GLU A 106 7.91 -12.49 3.75
N ARG A 107 8.32 -13.21 4.78
CA ARG A 107 8.96 -12.64 5.96
C ARG A 107 10.29 -13.34 6.16
N ASP A 108 11.32 -12.53 6.37
CA ASP A 108 12.62 -12.98 6.89
C ASP A 108 12.91 -12.20 8.16
N ASN A 109 12.84 -12.87 9.32
CA ASN A 109 13.04 -12.27 10.64
C ASN A 109 12.19 -11.00 10.88
N ASP A 110 12.85 -9.84 10.88
CA ASP A 110 12.29 -8.51 11.12
C ASP A 110 11.82 -7.80 9.84
N THR A 111 12.01 -8.42 8.69
CA THR A 111 11.77 -7.81 7.39
C THR A 111 10.61 -8.49 6.67
N VAL A 112 9.65 -7.71 6.24
CA VAL A 112 8.53 -8.15 5.39
C VAL A 112 8.82 -7.75 3.96
N TYR A 113 8.83 -8.74 3.07
CA TYR A 113 9.01 -8.56 1.63
C TYR A 113 7.68 -8.59 0.90
N PHE A 114 7.56 -7.66 -0.04
CA PHE A 114 6.49 -7.58 -1.01
C PHE A 114 7.12 -7.81 -2.39
N LYS A 115 6.72 -8.87 -3.09
CA LYS A 115 7.22 -9.19 -4.44
C LYS A 115 6.08 -9.24 -5.45
N THR A 116 6.18 -8.45 -6.50
CA THR A 116 5.34 -8.58 -7.70
C THR A 116 6.17 -9.13 -8.86
N GLU A 117 5.93 -10.40 -9.19
CA GLU A 117 6.61 -11.11 -10.29
C GLU A 117 6.50 -10.39 -11.62
N ASN A 118 7.57 -10.40 -12.41
CA ASN A 118 7.66 -9.66 -13.68
C ASN A 118 6.54 -9.97 -14.69
N ASN A 119 5.99 -11.19 -14.65
CA ASN A 119 4.91 -11.72 -15.48
C ASN A 119 3.54 -11.15 -15.11
N VAL A 120 3.40 -10.55 -13.92
CA VAL A 120 2.18 -9.89 -13.46
C VAL A 120 2.01 -8.57 -14.17
N TYR A 121 0.81 -8.32 -14.71
CA TYR A 121 0.47 -7.10 -15.43
C TYR A 121 0.71 -5.86 -14.56
N CYS A 122 1.41 -4.86 -15.10
CA CYS A 122 1.57 -3.55 -14.48
C CYS A 122 0.95 -2.49 -15.40
N PRO A 123 -0.02 -1.68 -14.93
CA PRO A 123 -0.63 -0.63 -15.76
C PRO A 123 0.30 0.58 -15.97
N SER A 124 1.31 0.76 -15.10
CA SER A 124 2.15 1.95 -15.09
C SER A 124 2.97 2.19 -16.36
N PRO A 125 3.56 1.18 -17.04
CA PRO A 125 4.19 1.37 -18.34
C PRO A 125 3.24 1.80 -19.46
N ILE A 126 1.99 1.32 -19.47
CA ILE A 126 1.00 1.71 -20.48
C ILE A 126 0.58 3.14 -20.27
N ALA A 127 0.24 3.48 -19.02
CA ALA A 127 -0.20 4.81 -18.69
C ALA A 127 0.95 5.83 -18.81
N GLN A 128 2.21 5.47 -18.52
CA GLN A 128 3.37 6.31 -18.88
C GLN A 128 3.36 6.66 -20.38
N LYS A 129 3.12 5.69 -21.26
CA LYS A 129 3.09 5.95 -22.71
C LYS A 129 1.97 6.92 -23.10
N GLN A 130 0.85 6.88 -22.38
CA GLN A 130 -0.32 7.72 -22.66
C GLN A 130 -0.22 9.11 -22.05
N THR A 131 0.31 9.23 -20.82
CA THR A 131 0.34 10.50 -20.08
C THR A 131 1.69 11.21 -20.18
N GLY A 132 2.79 10.48 -20.43
CA GLY A 132 4.15 11.02 -20.42
C GLY A 132 4.79 11.12 -19.03
N VAL A 133 4.09 10.75 -17.95
CA VAL A 133 4.65 10.67 -16.60
C VAL A 133 5.61 9.49 -16.51
N GLN A 134 6.81 9.70 -15.97
CA GLN A 134 7.81 8.64 -15.86
C GLN A 134 7.34 7.56 -14.89
N HIS A 135 7.46 6.28 -15.28
CA HIS A 135 7.09 5.12 -14.48
C HIS A 135 7.73 5.14 -13.08
N ARG A 136 8.98 5.59 -12.98
CA ARG A 136 9.68 5.73 -11.70
C ARG A 136 8.96 6.68 -10.73
N ASP A 137 8.44 7.78 -11.26
CA ASP A 137 7.77 8.81 -10.48
C ASP A 137 6.40 8.28 -10.04
N VAL A 138 5.69 7.58 -10.95
CA VAL A 138 4.44 6.88 -10.63
C VAL A 138 4.63 5.86 -9.52
N CYS A 139 5.61 4.96 -9.65
CA CYS A 139 5.87 3.96 -8.62
C CYS A 139 6.17 4.63 -7.28
N ALA A 140 7.12 5.58 -7.25
CA ALA A 140 7.55 6.24 -6.02
C ALA A 140 6.45 7.07 -5.34
N ILE A 141 5.71 7.85 -6.12
CA ILE A 141 4.74 8.82 -5.60
C ILE A 141 3.40 8.17 -5.31
N HIS A 142 2.92 7.30 -6.19
CA HIS A 142 1.59 6.71 -6.07
C HIS A 142 1.64 5.40 -5.29
N LYS A 143 2.39 4.40 -5.76
CA LYS A 143 2.31 3.04 -5.21
C LYS A 143 3.08 2.90 -3.91
N ARG A 144 4.33 3.36 -3.88
CA ARG A 144 5.20 3.23 -2.71
C ARG A 144 4.74 4.11 -1.55
N ALA A 145 4.48 5.39 -1.81
CA ALA A 145 3.96 6.28 -0.77
C ALA A 145 2.66 5.75 -0.15
N PHE A 146 1.76 5.18 -0.96
CA PHE A 146 0.54 4.54 -0.45
C PHE A 146 0.85 3.37 0.49
N MET A 147 1.72 2.43 0.06
CA MET A 147 2.06 1.27 0.90
C MET A 147 2.82 1.66 2.17
N GLU A 148 3.69 2.67 2.09
CA GLU A 148 4.31 3.28 3.28
C GLU A 148 3.26 3.85 4.23
N GLY A 149 2.23 4.52 3.70
CA GLY A 149 1.11 5.03 4.49
C GLY A 149 0.36 3.93 5.22
N VAL A 150 0.05 2.82 4.52
CA VAL A 150 -0.60 1.64 5.12
C VAL A 150 0.24 1.09 6.26
N ALA A 151 1.55 0.89 6.03
CA ALA A 151 2.46 0.36 7.04
C ALA A 151 2.59 1.30 8.26
N LYS A 152 2.61 2.62 8.03
CA LYS A 152 2.80 3.64 9.08
C LYS A 152 1.77 3.54 10.20
N VAL A 153 0.56 3.10 9.89
CA VAL A 153 -0.52 2.93 10.86
C VAL A 153 -0.07 2.04 12.02
N LEU A 154 0.67 0.96 11.77
CA LEU A 154 1.19 0.10 12.83
C LEU A 154 2.16 0.80 13.77
N GLU A 155 3.06 1.64 13.23
CA GLU A 155 4.02 2.42 14.03
C GLU A 155 3.32 3.40 14.96
N GLU A 156 2.26 4.07 14.49
CA GLU A 156 1.60 5.13 15.25
C GLU A 156 0.78 4.60 16.43
N PHE A 157 0.25 3.37 16.34
CA PHE A 157 -0.53 2.78 17.44
C PHE A 157 0.29 1.97 18.44
N VAL A 158 1.53 1.59 18.12
CA VAL A 158 2.39 0.83 19.02
C VAL A 158 3.75 1.53 19.20
N PRO A 159 3.92 2.30 20.28
CA PRO A 159 5.16 3.01 20.55
C PRO A 159 6.38 2.07 20.57
N GLY A 160 7.44 2.47 19.86
CA GLY A 160 8.69 1.71 19.76
C GLY A 160 8.78 0.86 18.49
N VAL A 161 7.68 0.62 17.77
CA VAL A 161 7.73 0.02 16.43
C VAL A 161 8.02 1.11 15.40
N GLU A 162 9.07 0.93 14.61
CA GLU A 162 9.41 1.76 13.45
C GLU A 162 9.51 0.86 12.21
N ILE A 163 9.01 1.30 11.05
CA ILE A 163 9.07 0.53 9.81
C ILE A 163 9.85 1.34 8.78
N GLN A 164 10.98 0.77 8.37
CA GLN A 164 11.85 1.34 7.35
C GLN A 164 11.55 0.70 6.00
N TYR A 165 11.17 1.54 5.05
CA TYR A 165 10.83 1.12 3.70
C TYR A 165 12.04 1.21 2.76
N SER A 166 12.26 0.18 1.93
CA SER A 166 13.30 0.17 0.92
C SER A 166 12.86 -0.53 -0.36
N ASN A 167 13.29 0.02 -1.50
CA ASN A 167 13.11 -0.62 -2.80
C ASN A 167 14.33 -1.46 -3.15
N MET A 168 14.13 -2.78 -3.27
CA MET A 168 15.20 -3.74 -3.54
C MET A 168 15.40 -3.93 -5.04
N SER A 169 14.30 -4.02 -5.80
CA SER A 169 14.34 -4.14 -7.26
C SER A 169 13.09 -3.53 -7.89
N SER A 170 13.18 -3.12 -9.16
CA SER A 170 12.05 -2.55 -9.87
C SER A 170 12.20 -2.72 -11.38
N ARG A 171 11.05 -2.91 -12.05
CA ARG A 171 10.95 -2.81 -13.52
C ARG A 171 11.31 -1.44 -14.10
N THR A 172 11.43 -0.46 -13.22
CA THR A 172 11.94 0.87 -13.55
C THR A 172 13.43 0.84 -13.91
N THR A 173 14.23 0.06 -13.19
CA THR A 173 15.68 0.00 -13.36
C THR A 173 16.08 -1.15 -14.27
N ASP A 174 15.39 -2.29 -14.18
CA ASP A 174 15.57 -3.44 -15.06
C ASP A 174 14.19 -3.98 -15.51
N PRO A 175 13.81 -3.83 -16.79
CA PRO A 175 12.52 -4.30 -17.29
C PRO A 175 12.24 -5.80 -17.08
N GLN A 176 13.26 -6.63 -16.86
CA GLN A 176 13.11 -8.05 -16.60
C GLN A 176 13.02 -8.40 -15.11
N ALA A 177 13.27 -7.44 -14.22
CA ALA A 177 13.26 -7.68 -12.79
C ALA A 177 11.84 -7.82 -12.22
N ASP A 178 11.74 -8.60 -11.15
CA ASP A 178 10.60 -8.51 -10.24
C ASP A 178 10.60 -7.14 -9.55
N CYS A 179 9.43 -6.65 -9.14
CA CYS A 179 9.35 -5.50 -8.25
C CYS A 179 9.37 -6.02 -6.82
N VAL A 180 10.43 -5.73 -6.07
CA VAL A 180 10.58 -6.16 -4.68
C VAL A 180 10.74 -4.95 -3.79
N GLU A 181 9.87 -4.85 -2.80
CA GLU A 181 9.87 -3.84 -1.76
C GLU A 181 10.06 -4.53 -0.40
N ALA A 182 10.84 -3.92 0.49
CA ALA A 182 11.16 -4.47 1.81
C ALA A 182 10.78 -3.48 2.91
N PHE A 183 10.10 -3.98 3.93
CA PHE A 183 9.69 -3.25 5.13
C PHE A 183 10.43 -3.85 6.32
N HIS A 184 11.52 -3.21 6.72
CA HIS A 184 12.31 -3.61 7.87
C HIS A 184 11.70 -3.02 9.14
N VAL A 185 11.29 -3.88 10.07
CA VAL A 185 10.60 -3.48 11.29
C VAL A 185 11.60 -3.43 12.44
N VAL A 186 11.82 -2.24 12.99
CA VAL A 186 12.68 -2.01 14.16
C VAL A 186 11.79 -1.93 15.39
N TYR A 187 12.15 -2.68 16.44
CA TYR A 187 11.43 -2.69 17.71
C TYR A 187 12.40 -2.98 18.87
N PRO A 188 12.15 -2.43 20.08
CA PRO A 188 13.15 -2.40 21.15
C PRO A 188 13.19 -3.64 22.05
N TRP A 189 12.51 -4.74 21.69
CA TRP A 189 12.37 -5.94 22.51
C TRP A 189 12.69 -7.22 21.75
#